data_AF-A6LJD5-F1
#
_entry.id   AF-A6LJD5-F1
#
_cell.length_a   1.000
_cell.length_b   1.000
_cell.length_c   1.000
_cell.angle_alpha   90.00
_cell.angle_beta   90.00
_cell.angle_gamma   90.00
#
_symmetry.space_group_name_H-M   'P 1'
#
loop_
_entity.id
_entity.type
_entity.pdbx_description
1 polymer ?
#
loop_
_entity_poly.entity_id
_entity_poly.type
_entity_poly.pdbx_seq_one_letter_code
_entity_poly.pdbx_strand_id
1 'polypeptide(L)'
;MSFLLFSIATSIILFFFTKSYIFFSIIFLGLYYLKRDNTKLQSLLSLTFVLMIALSFFSTIRGYNPSGLLFLLIATFSSIIYDILKKPMWSLPFFAFLGIGISMIGTIKYGNLGYLFGFLIIPIFLREFKKRGEKN
;
A
#
# COMPACT_ATOMS: atom_id res chain seq x y z
N MET A 1 15.31 10.02 -6.36
CA MET A 1 16.01 8.86 -6.98
C MET A 1 15.77 7.56 -6.22
N SER A 2 15.97 7.51 -4.89
CA SER A 2 15.87 6.29 -4.07
C SER A 2 14.49 5.61 -4.14
N PHE A 3 13.40 6.37 -4.12
CA PHE A 3 12.04 5.82 -4.19
C PHE A 3 11.74 5.12 -5.53
N LEU A 4 12.22 5.67 -6.65
CA LEU A 4 12.06 5.06 -7.97
C LEU A 4 12.79 3.72 -8.04
N LEU A 5 14.05 3.66 -7.60
CA LEU A 5 14.81 2.41 -7.54
C LEU A 5 14.09 1.37 -6.68
N PHE A 6 13.53 1.79 -5.54
CA PHE A 6 12.78 0.90 -4.67
C PHE A 6 11.48 0.40 -5.32
N SER A 7 10.75 1.25 -6.07
CA SER A 7 9.56 0.86 -6.82
C SER A 7 9.87 -0.17 -7.92
N ILE A 8 11.00 0.01 -8.63
CA ILE A 8 11.48 -0.94 -9.64
C ILE A 8 11.83 -2.28 -8.99
N ALA A 9 12.65 -2.26 -7.93
CA ALA A 9 13.01 -3.48 -7.19
C ALA A 9 11.77 -4.21 -6.68
N THR A 10 10.82 -3.48 -6.09
CA THR A 10 9.54 -4.02 -5.60
C THR A 10 8.75 -4.69 -6.72
N SER A 11 8.63 -4.05 -7.89
CA SER A 11 7.90 -4.61 -9.03
C SER A 11 8.50 -5.93 -9.53
N ILE A 12 9.83 -6.02 -9.61
CA ILE A 12 10.55 -7.23 -10.04
C ILE A 12 10.35 -8.35 -9.02
N ILE A 13 10.49 -8.05 -7.73
CA ILE A 13 10.31 -9.03 -6.65
C ILE A 13 8.87 -9.57 -6.64
N LEU A 14 7.88 -8.69 -6.75
CA LEU A 14 6.47 -9.10 -6.79
C LEU A 14 6.15 -9.94 -8.02
N PHE A 15 6.67 -9.57 -9.20
CA PHE A 15 6.53 -10.39 -10.40
C PHE A 15 7.15 -11.78 -10.21
N PHE A 16 8.33 -11.87 -9.58
CA PHE A 16 8.99 -13.15 -9.34
C PHE A 16 8.12 -14.11 -8.51
N PHE A 17 7.50 -13.61 -7.45
CA PHE A 17 6.68 -14.41 -6.52
C PHE A 17 5.24 -14.67 -7.00
N THR A 18 4.63 -13.75 -7.73
CA THR A 18 3.21 -13.84 -8.14
C THR A 18 2.99 -14.23 -9.60
N LYS A 19 4.04 -14.12 -10.44
CA LYS A 19 4.00 -14.28 -11.90
C LYS A 19 3.01 -13.35 -12.62
N SER A 20 2.57 -12.27 -11.97
CA SER A 20 1.61 -11.32 -12.53
C SER A 20 2.28 -10.03 -13.02
N TYR A 21 2.04 -9.68 -14.28
CA TYR A 21 2.57 -8.45 -14.90
C TYR A 21 1.95 -7.17 -14.33
N ILE A 22 0.81 -7.26 -13.63
CA ILE A 22 0.12 -6.08 -13.09
C ILE A 22 1.00 -5.30 -12.10
N PHE A 23 1.94 -5.96 -11.41
CA PHE A 23 2.84 -5.32 -10.45
C PHE A 23 3.92 -4.45 -11.10
N PHE A 24 4.18 -4.57 -12.41
CA PHE A 24 5.01 -3.60 -13.13
C PHE A 24 4.40 -2.21 -13.17
N SER A 25 3.09 -2.09 -12.92
CA SER A 25 2.44 -0.78 -12.81
C SER A 25 3.03 0.09 -11.69
N ILE A 26 3.62 -0.51 -10.65
CA ILE A 26 4.30 0.20 -9.55
C ILE A 26 5.44 1.10 -10.04
N ILE A 27 6.06 0.79 -11.17
CA ILE A 27 7.10 1.63 -11.79
C ILE A 27 6.52 3.00 -12.17
N PHE A 28 5.29 3.06 -12.68
CA PHE A 28 4.62 4.33 -12.99
C PHE A 28 4.40 5.17 -11.73
N LEU A 29 4.10 4.54 -10.60
CA LEU A 29 3.99 5.22 -9.31
C LEU A 29 5.35 5.84 -8.90
N GLY A 30 6.43 5.09 -9.08
CA GLY A 30 7.79 5.58 -8.85
C GLY A 30 8.13 6.79 -9.73
N LEU A 31 7.78 6.75 -11.01
CA LEU A 31 7.97 7.86 -11.94
C LEU A 31 7.14 9.09 -11.57
N TYR A 32 5.90 8.89 -11.09
CA TYR A 32 5.04 9.97 -10.61
C TYR A 32 5.68 10.71 -9.43
N TYR A 33 6.11 9.98 -8.40
CA TYR A 33 6.74 10.56 -7.21
C TYR A 33 8.21 10.96 -7.42
N LEU A 34 8.82 10.64 -8.57
CA LEU A 34 10.09 11.26 -8.99
C LEU A 34 9.89 12.75 -9.30
N LYS A 35 8.74 13.13 -9.87
CA LYS A 35 8.41 14.53 -10.18
C LYS A 35 7.74 15.25 -9.01
N ARG A 36 7.01 14.52 -8.16
CA ARG A 36 6.32 15.03 -6.98
C ARG A 36 7.10 14.67 -5.72
N ASP A 37 7.90 15.61 -5.22
CA ASP A 37 8.64 15.44 -3.96
C ASP A 37 7.73 15.54 -2.74
N ASN A 38 7.02 14.45 -2.45
CA ASN A 38 6.24 14.27 -1.22
C ASN A 38 6.84 13.17 -0.35
N THR A 39 7.86 13.53 0.43
CA THR A 39 8.66 12.58 1.23
C THR A 39 7.84 11.76 2.23
N LYS A 40 6.78 12.35 2.82
CA LYS A 40 5.90 11.64 3.75
C LYS A 40 5.12 10.53 3.06
N LEU A 41 4.57 10.85 1.89
CA LEU A 41 3.73 9.93 1.13
C LEU A 41 4.59 8.83 0.50
N GLN A 42 5.79 9.18 0.02
CA GLN A 42 6.82 8.21 -0.37
C GLN A 42 7.19 7.26 0.78
N SER A 43 7.33 7.75 2.02
CA SER A 43 7.62 6.89 3.18
C SER A 43 6.49 5.90 3.49
N LEU A 44 5.23 6.35 3.43
CA LEU A 44 4.07 5.47 3.59
C LEU A 44 4.00 4.42 2.48
N LEU A 45 4.24 4.83 1.23
CA LEU A 45 4.26 3.93 0.09
C LEU A 45 5.39 2.89 0.19
N SER A 46 6.58 3.31 0.63
CA SER A 46 7.68 2.39 0.87
C SER A 46 7.30 1.33 1.91
N LEU A 47 6.60 1.70 2.98
CA LEU A 47 6.09 0.74 3.95
C LEU A 47 5.08 -0.23 3.31
N THR A 48 4.18 0.27 2.45
CA THR A 48 3.24 -0.60 1.71
C THR A 48 3.94 -1.55 0.76
N PHE A 49 5.02 -1.14 0.10
CA PHE A 49 5.83 -2.01 -0.76
C PHE A 49 6.52 -3.12 0.05
N VAL A 50 7.11 -2.79 1.21
CA VAL A 50 7.68 -3.80 2.11
C VAL A 50 6.62 -4.80 2.53
N LEU A 51 5.41 -4.33 2.88
CA LEU A 51 4.29 -5.20 3.22
C LEU A 51 3.94 -6.12 2.04
N MET A 52 3.78 -5.58 0.83
CA MET A 52 3.49 -6.37 -0.38
C MET A 52 4.54 -7.46 -0.63
N ILE A 53 5.83 -7.13 -0.50
CA ILE A 53 6.93 -8.10 -0.66
C ILE A 53 6.87 -9.21 0.39
N ALA A 54 6.70 -8.84 1.67
CA ALA A 54 6.61 -9.82 2.74
C ALA A 54 5.45 -10.79 2.49
N LEU A 55 4.31 -10.28 2.02
CA LEU A 55 3.12 -11.08 1.74
C LEU A 55 3.30 -11.99 0.54
N SER A 56 3.90 -11.50 -0.54
CA SER A 56 4.18 -12.34 -1.70
C SER A 56 5.08 -13.49 -1.28
N PHE A 57 6.12 -13.21 -0.50
CA PHE A 57 7.04 -14.22 0.02
C PHE A 57 6.32 -15.27 0.89
N PHE A 58 5.52 -14.84 1.88
CA PHE A 58 4.78 -15.76 2.74
C PHE A 58 3.73 -16.57 1.98
N SER A 59 3.08 -15.98 0.98
CA SER A 59 2.11 -16.67 0.13
C SER A 59 2.73 -17.80 -0.67
N THR A 60 3.93 -17.59 -1.22
CA THR A 60 4.68 -18.61 -1.95
C THR A 60 5.12 -19.75 -1.05
N ILE A 61 5.61 -19.45 0.16
CA ILE A 61 6.07 -20.49 1.11
C ILE A 61 4.91 -21.33 1.65
N ARG A 62 3.77 -20.69 1.95
CA ARG A 62 2.63 -21.37 2.59
C ARG A 62 1.58 -21.88 1.59
N GLY A 63 1.72 -21.58 0.31
CA GLY A 63 0.84 -22.08 -0.75
C GLY A 63 -0.59 -21.50 -0.73
N TYR A 64 -0.78 -20.26 -0.25
CA TYR A 64 -2.09 -19.60 -0.28
C TYR A 64 -2.14 -18.48 -1.32
N ASN A 65 -3.34 -18.16 -1.80
CA ASN A 65 -3.54 -17.04 -2.73
C ASN A 65 -3.60 -15.70 -1.96
N PRO A 66 -2.69 -14.73 -2.23
CA PRO A 66 -2.67 -13.46 -1.51
C PRO A 66 -3.70 -12.47 -2.07
N SER A 67 -4.99 -12.68 -1.82
CA SER A 67 -6.06 -11.78 -2.28
C SER A 67 -5.88 -10.31 -1.84
N GLY A 68 -5.25 -10.08 -0.68
CA GLY A 68 -4.95 -8.74 -0.18
C GLY A 68 -3.90 -7.96 -0.98
N LEU A 69 -3.04 -8.62 -1.78
CA LEU A 69 -1.97 -7.96 -2.55
C LEU A 69 -2.54 -6.99 -3.59
N LEU A 70 -3.68 -7.32 -4.20
CA LEU A 70 -4.32 -6.47 -5.20
C LEU A 70 -4.95 -5.22 -4.58
N PHE A 71 -5.52 -5.34 -3.38
CA PHE A 71 -6.02 -4.19 -2.62
C PHE A 71 -4.89 -3.24 -2.19
N LEU A 72 -3.74 -3.79 -1.81
CA LEU A 72 -2.55 -2.97 -1.52
C LEU A 72 -2.06 -2.24 -2.77
N LEU A 73 -2.07 -2.89 -3.94
CA LEU A 73 -1.75 -2.23 -5.21
C LEU A 73 -2.71 -1.07 -5.49
N ILE A 74 -4.03 -1.29 -5.36
CA ILE A 74 -5.04 -0.23 -5.55
C ILE A 74 -4.86 0.91 -4.54
N ALA A 75 -4.50 0.59 -3.29
CA ALA A 75 -4.18 1.59 -2.28
C ALA A 75 -3.03 2.48 -2.77
N THR A 76 -1.94 1.90 -3.28
CA THR A 76 -0.80 2.68 -3.77
C THR A 76 -1.20 3.67 -4.88
N PHE A 77 -2.07 3.30 -5.81
CA PHE A 77 -2.56 4.24 -6.84
C PHE A 77 -3.55 5.27 -6.30
N SER A 78 -4.36 4.91 -5.30
CA SER A 78 -5.26 5.86 -4.63
C SER A 78 -4.48 7.00 -3.93
N SER A 79 -3.21 6.77 -3.61
CA SER A 79 -2.33 7.79 -3.05
C SER A 79 -2.06 8.95 -4.02
N ILE A 80 -2.14 8.71 -5.34
CA ILE A 80 -2.00 9.76 -6.36
C ILE A 80 -3.17 10.75 -6.26
N ILE A 81 -4.40 10.25 -6.13
CA ILE A 81 -5.59 11.08 -5.99
C ILE A 81 -5.45 11.97 -4.75
N TYR A 82 -4.95 11.39 -3.66
CA TYR A 82 -4.65 12.12 -2.45
C TYR A 82 -3.58 13.21 -2.64
N ASP A 83 -2.50 12.91 -3.35
CA ASP A 83 -1.43 13.88 -3.62
C ASP A 83 -1.88 15.05 -4.49
N ILE A 84 -2.74 14.79 -5.49
CA ILE A 84 -3.30 15.80 -6.39
C ILE A 84 -4.24 16.74 -5.64
N LEU A 85 -5.21 16.17 -4.91
CA LEU A 85 -6.30 16.95 -4.33
C LEU A 85 -5.92 17.61 -3.00
N LYS A 86 -4.90 17.07 -2.30
CA LYS A 86 -4.35 17.59 -1.04
C LYS A 86 -5.35 17.77 0.11
N LYS A 87 -6.63 17.40 -0.04
CA LYS A 87 -7.61 17.44 1.06
C LYS A 87 -7.51 16.17 1.89
N PRO A 88 -7.61 16.26 3.23
CA PRO A 88 -7.47 15.10 4.11
C PRO A 88 -8.52 14.01 3.82
N MET A 89 -9.72 14.39 3.38
CA MET A 89 -10.78 13.44 3.01
C MET A 89 -10.39 12.51 1.84
N TRP A 90 -9.51 12.96 0.93
CA TRP A 90 -9.04 12.15 -0.19
C TRP A 90 -7.95 11.15 0.19
N SER A 91 -7.50 11.13 1.44
CA SER A 91 -6.66 10.04 1.96
C SER A 91 -7.49 8.79 2.31
N LEU A 92 -8.81 8.94 2.45
CA LEU A 92 -9.71 7.87 2.87
C LEU A 92 -9.64 6.65 1.93
N PRO A 93 -9.65 6.79 0.59
CA PRO A 93 -9.49 5.65 -0.32
C PRO A 93 -8.18 4.89 -0.09
N PHE A 94 -7.04 5.61 0.07
CA PHE A 94 -5.74 4.99 0.36
C PHE A 94 -5.81 4.14 1.64
N PHE A 95 -6.27 4.71 2.74
CA PHE A 95 -6.32 4.02 4.03
C PHE A 95 -7.37 2.91 4.07
N ALA A 96 -8.52 3.07 3.38
CA ALA A 96 -9.55 2.05 3.29
C ALA A 96 -9.06 0.81 2.53
N PHE A 97 -8.44 0.99 1.36
CA PHE A 97 -7.89 -0.13 0.59
C PHE A 97 -6.70 -0.80 1.29
N LEU A 98 -5.87 -0.02 1.98
CA LEU A 98 -4.80 -0.55 2.82
C LEU A 98 -5.41 -1.39 3.97
N GLY A 99 -6.51 -0.94 4.56
CA GLY A 99 -7.30 -1.65 5.58
C GLY A 99 -7.82 -2.99 5.11
N ILE A 100 -8.52 -2.97 3.99
CA ILE A 100 -9.08 -4.17 3.37
C ILE A 100 -7.95 -5.15 3.02
N GLY A 101 -6.85 -4.66 2.45
CA GLY A 101 -5.66 -5.46 2.16
C GLY A 101 -5.16 -6.19 3.40
N ILE A 102 -4.90 -5.47 4.50
CA ILE A 102 -4.44 -6.05 5.77
C ILE A 102 -5.47 -7.03 6.36
N SER A 103 -6.75 -6.69 6.36
CA SER A 103 -7.82 -7.58 6.84
C SER A 103 -7.82 -8.90 6.06
N MET A 104 -7.80 -8.86 4.73
CA MET A 104 -7.81 -10.05 3.89
C MET A 104 -6.57 -10.93 4.08
N ILE A 105 -5.45 -10.34 4.44
CA ILE A 105 -4.24 -11.09 4.81
C ILE A 105 -4.44 -11.77 6.16
N GLY A 106 -4.94 -11.02 7.13
CA GLY A 106 -5.21 -11.52 8.47
C GLY A 106 -6.17 -12.72 8.47
N THR A 107 -7.17 -12.71 7.60
CA THR A 107 -8.18 -13.77 7.51
C THR A 107 -7.61 -15.11 7.06
N ILE A 108 -6.48 -15.11 6.34
CA ILE A 108 -5.83 -16.33 5.86
C ILE A 108 -5.34 -17.21 7.02
N LYS A 109 -4.84 -16.58 8.10
CA LYS A 109 -4.34 -17.31 9.28
C LYS A 109 -5.36 -17.35 10.42
N TYR A 110 -6.15 -16.28 10.61
CA TYR A 110 -6.97 -16.09 11.80
C TYR A 110 -8.48 -16.14 11.52
N GLY A 111 -8.90 -16.50 10.30
CA GLY A 111 -10.32 -16.57 9.93
C GLY A 111 -11.03 -15.23 10.17
N ASN A 112 -12.21 -15.25 10.78
CA ASN A 112 -13.01 -14.03 11.02
C ASN A 112 -12.31 -13.01 11.92
N LEU A 113 -11.44 -13.44 12.84
CA LEU A 113 -10.64 -12.51 13.67
C LEU A 113 -9.65 -11.71 12.81
N GLY A 114 -9.29 -12.25 11.64
CA GLY A 114 -8.42 -11.60 10.67
C GLY A 114 -8.96 -10.26 10.16
N TYR A 115 -10.28 -10.09 10.10
CA TYR A 115 -10.89 -8.83 9.67
C TYR A 115 -10.52 -7.67 10.59
N LEU A 116 -10.26 -7.93 11.88
CA LEU A 116 -9.91 -6.92 12.87
C LEU A 116 -8.54 -6.27 12.60
N PHE A 117 -7.63 -6.93 11.87
CA PHE A 117 -6.31 -6.36 11.57
C PHE A 117 -6.39 -5.10 10.71
N GLY A 118 -7.42 -4.94 9.87
CA GLY A 118 -7.63 -3.71 9.11
C GLY A 118 -7.89 -2.49 9.99
N PHE A 119 -8.39 -2.70 11.21
CA PHE A 119 -8.60 -1.60 12.17
C PHE A 119 -7.30 -1.04 12.73
N LEU A 120 -6.16 -1.73 12.58
CA LEU A 120 -4.83 -1.20 12.94
C LEU A 120 -4.47 0.09 12.17
N ILE A 121 -5.17 0.36 11.07
CA ILE A 121 -4.98 1.57 10.27
C ILE A 121 -5.74 2.77 10.82
N ILE A 122 -6.79 2.56 11.62
CA ILE A 122 -7.60 3.66 12.16
C ILE A 122 -6.74 4.67 12.95
N PRO A 123 -5.85 4.25 13.89
CA PRO A 123 -5.00 5.20 14.62
C PRO A 123 -4.05 5.96 13.69
N ILE A 124 -3.53 5.29 12.65
CA ILE A 124 -2.62 5.89 11.66
C ILE A 124 -3.39 6.94 10.84
N PHE A 125 -4.60 6.60 10.39
CA PHE A 125 -5.49 7.49 9.66
C PHE A 125 -5.86 8.72 10.49
N LEU A 126 -6.34 8.53 11.73
CA LEU A 126 -6.74 9.62 12.62
C LEU A 126 -5.57 10.58 12.91
N ARG A 127 -4.36 10.03 13.14
CA ARG A 127 -3.15 10.84 13.33
C ARG A 127 -2.84 11.69 12.10
N GLU A 128 -2.93 11.10 10.92
CA GLU A 128 -2.63 11.80 9.67
C GLU A 128 -3.72 12.83 9.30
N PHE A 129 -4.98 12.51 9.60
CA PHE A 129 -6.12 13.41 9.40
C PHE A 129 -6.02 14.63 10.32
N LYS A 130 -5.78 14.43 11.63
CA LYS A 130 -5.62 15.52 12.60
C LYS A 130 -4.47 16.46 12.23
N LYS A 131 -3.28 15.91 11.98
CA LYS A 131 -2.06 16.68 11.68
C LYS A 131 -2.16 17.53 10.41
N ARG A 132 -3.12 17.21 9.52
CA ARG A 132 -3.33 17.92 8.25
C ARG A 132 -4.60 18.77 8.24
N GLY A 133 -5.59 18.46 9.07
CA GLY A 133 -6.73 19.34 9.36
C GLY A 133 -6.31 20.61 10.10
N GLU A 134 -5.32 20.53 10.98
CA GLU A 134 -4.75 21.68 11.72
C GLU A 134 -3.92 22.65 10.84
N LYS A 135 -3.69 22.32 9.56
CA LYS A 135 -2.90 23.14 8.62
C LYS A 135 -3.73 23.94 7.61
N ASN A 136 -5.06 23.77 7.63
CA ASN A 136 -6.01 24.59 6.89
C ASN A 136 -6.60 25.64 7.82
#